data_AF-A0A0L0MY84-F1
#
_entry.id   AF-A0A0L0MY84-F1
#
_cell.length_a   1.000
_cell.length_b   1.000
_cell.length_c   1.000
_cell.angle_alpha   90.00
_cell.angle_beta   90.00
_cell.angle_gamma   90.00
#
_symmetry.space_group_name_H-M   'P 1'
#
loop_
_entity.id
_entity.type
_entity.pdbx_description
1 polymer ?
#
loop_
_entity_poly.entity_id
_entity_poly.type
_entity_poly.pdbx_seq_one_letter_code
_entity_poly.pdbx_strand_id
1 'polypeptide(L)'
;MWRKAQTCSLKTDIPLLLKRQNQMASVSGGHSSAPVLVMQGLNDISVLPDVTRAVWQCSRDDKSKVHLSAHPALDHSPVVVAPAPPEWLTWMDSRFAGHRTSGSCSRAQ
;
A
#
# COMPACT_ATOMS: atom_id res chain seq x y z
N MET A 1 29.42 3.23 -36.75
CA MET A 1 30.02 3.83 -35.54
C MET A 1 29.02 4.09 -34.38
N TRP A 2 27.70 3.93 -34.58
CA TRP A 2 26.65 4.34 -33.62
C TRP A 2 26.21 3.28 -32.59
N ARG A 3 26.42 1.98 -32.82
CA ARG A 3 25.97 0.90 -31.90
C ARG A 3 26.74 0.82 -30.57
N LYS A 4 27.98 1.31 -30.51
CA LYS A 4 28.82 1.25 -29.29
C LYS A 4 28.46 2.31 -28.24
N ALA A 5 27.86 3.43 -28.65
CA ALA A 5 27.45 4.49 -27.72
C ALA A 5 26.17 4.09 -26.95
N GLN A 6 25.20 3.45 -27.61
CA GLN A 6 23.97 2.96 -26.98
C GLN A 6 24.23 1.93 -25.88
N THR A 7 25.16 1.00 -26.09
CA THR A 7 25.47 -0.05 -25.11
C THR A 7 26.22 0.46 -23.88
N CYS A 8 26.89 1.61 -23.97
CA CYS A 8 27.54 2.25 -22.82
C CYS A 8 26.53 2.99 -21.95
N SER A 9 25.56 3.70 -22.55
CA SER A 9 24.49 4.40 -21.81
C SER A 9 23.60 3.42 -21.06
N LEU A 10 23.16 2.33 -21.71
CA LEU A 10 22.34 1.29 -21.08
C LEU A 10 22.99 0.67 -19.83
N LYS A 11 24.31 0.48 -19.81
CA LYS A 11 25.00 -0.07 -18.64
C LYS A 11 25.00 0.88 -17.44
N THR A 12 25.08 2.19 -17.70
CA THR A 12 24.99 3.22 -16.65
C THR A 12 23.55 3.40 -16.16
N ASP A 13 22.58 3.29 -17.06
CA ASP A 13 21.18 3.63 -16.79
C ASP A 13 20.38 2.46 -16.19
N ILE A 14 20.76 1.20 -16.48
CA ILE A 14 20.08 -0.01 -15.97
C ILE A 14 19.92 -0.01 -14.45
N PRO A 15 20.95 0.28 -13.63
CA PRO A 15 20.79 0.32 -12.17
C PRO A 15 19.73 1.33 -11.70
N LEU A 16 19.66 2.50 -12.35
CA LEU A 16 18.67 3.53 -12.05
C LEU A 16 17.26 3.09 -12.47
N LEU A 17 17.12 2.48 -13.65
CA LEU A 17 15.85 1.97 -14.15
C LEU A 17 15.33 0.81 -13.28
N LEU A 18 16.18 -0.11 -12.86
CA LEU A 18 15.82 -1.18 -11.93
C LEU A 18 15.43 -0.63 -10.56
N LYS A 19 16.15 0.37 -10.03
CA LYS A 19 15.76 1.06 -8.80
C LYS A 19 14.37 1.66 -8.91
N ARG A 20 14.06 2.34 -10.02
CA ARG A 20 12.75 2.93 -10.28
C ARG A 20 11.67 1.86 -10.44
N GLN A 21 11.95 0.78 -11.16
CA GLN A 21 11.04 -0.35 -11.30
C GLN A 21 10.70 -0.95 -9.94
N ASN A 22 11.70 -1.18 -9.07
CA ASN A 22 11.49 -1.72 -7.73
C ASN A 22 10.69 -0.77 -6.82
N GLN A 23 10.87 0.55 -6.98
CA GLN A 23 10.08 1.55 -6.26
C GLN A 23 8.63 1.61 -6.74
N MET A 24 8.40 1.34 -8.03
CA MET A 24 7.07 1.36 -8.65
C MET A 24 6.42 -0.04 -8.69
N ALA A 25 7.11 -1.08 -8.22
CA ALA A 25 6.73 -2.48 -8.44
C ALA A 25 5.33 -2.81 -7.90
N SER A 26 4.86 -2.11 -6.86
CA SER A 26 3.50 -2.30 -6.32
C SER A 26 2.41 -1.99 -7.34
N VAL A 27 2.66 -1.05 -8.26
CA VAL A 27 1.71 -0.67 -9.34
C VAL A 27 1.61 -1.77 -10.40
N SER A 28 2.62 -2.64 -10.52
CA SER A 28 2.67 -3.74 -11.49
C SER A 28 2.41 -5.11 -10.88
N GLY A 29 1.78 -5.17 -9.69
CA GLY A 29 1.47 -6.43 -9.00
C GLY A 29 2.61 -7.01 -8.16
N GLY A 30 3.70 -6.27 -7.95
CA GLY A 30 4.71 -6.59 -6.96
C GLY A 30 4.24 -6.27 -5.53
N HIS A 31 4.96 -6.77 -4.53
CA HIS A 31 4.67 -6.45 -3.13
C HIS A 31 4.97 -4.98 -2.82
N SER A 32 4.21 -4.39 -1.89
CA SER A 32 4.49 -3.03 -1.42
C SER A 32 5.71 -3.04 -0.48
N SER A 33 6.73 -2.26 -0.82
CA SER A 33 7.90 -2.04 0.04
C SER A 33 7.60 -1.10 1.22
N ALA A 34 6.58 -0.25 1.08
CA ALA A 34 6.09 0.67 2.10
C ALA A 34 4.86 0.08 2.84
N PRO A 35 4.66 0.41 4.12
CA PRO A 35 3.44 0.05 4.82
C PRO A 35 2.22 0.77 4.22
N VAL A 36 1.09 0.07 4.16
CA VAL A 36 -0.20 0.55 3.65
C VAL A 36 -1.25 0.40 4.74
N LEU A 37 -2.06 1.44 4.94
CA LEU A 37 -3.26 1.39 5.78
C LEU A 37 -4.50 1.30 4.87
N VAL A 38 -5.36 0.33 5.16
CA VAL A 38 -6.65 0.11 4.50
C VAL A 38 -7.74 0.32 5.53
N MET A 39 -8.73 1.13 5.19
CA MET A 39 -9.90 1.39 6.04
C MET A 39 -11.15 0.87 5.35
N GLN A 40 -12.00 0.17 6.09
CA GLN A 40 -13.20 -0.47 5.54
C GLN A 40 -14.38 -0.32 6.49
N GLY A 41 -15.49 0.24 6.02
CA GLY A 41 -16.77 0.16 6.72
C GLY A 41 -17.36 -1.24 6.57
N LEU A 42 -17.80 -1.88 7.66
CA LEU A 42 -18.35 -3.24 7.60
C LEU A 42 -19.80 -3.29 7.09
N ASN A 43 -20.49 -2.16 7.04
CA ASN A 43 -21.82 -2.02 6.45
C ASN A 43 -21.75 -1.45 5.02
N ASP A 44 -20.57 -1.39 4.41
CA ASP A 44 -20.38 -0.86 3.06
C ASP A 44 -21.01 -1.77 1.99
N ILE A 45 -21.96 -1.22 1.23
CA ILE A 45 -22.61 -1.93 0.11
C ILE A 45 -22.05 -1.57 -1.27
N SER A 46 -21.23 -0.51 -1.36
CA SER A 46 -20.61 -0.04 -2.60
C SER A 46 -19.26 -0.70 -2.84
N VAL A 47 -18.49 -0.89 -1.77
CA VAL A 47 -17.20 -1.58 -1.75
C VAL A 47 -17.27 -2.66 -0.68
N LEU A 48 -17.58 -3.89 -1.10
CA LEU A 48 -17.91 -4.98 -0.20
C LEU A 48 -16.73 -5.34 0.74
N PRO A 49 -16.95 -5.43 2.07
CA PRO A 49 -15.90 -5.76 3.04
C PRO A 49 -15.18 -7.09 2.77
N ASP A 50 -15.89 -8.08 2.24
CA ASP A 50 -15.33 -9.40 1.95
C ASP A 50 -14.33 -9.36 0.79
N VAL A 51 -14.56 -8.51 -0.21
CA VAL A 51 -13.60 -8.28 -1.30
C VAL A 51 -12.34 -7.62 -0.75
N THR A 52 -12.49 -6.57 0.06
CA THR A 52 -11.36 -5.89 0.71
C THR A 52 -10.56 -6.86 1.61
N ARG A 53 -11.25 -7.73 2.35
CA ARG A 53 -10.62 -8.75 3.19
C ARG A 53 -9.83 -9.77 2.36
N ALA A 54 -10.38 -10.25 1.24
CA ALA A 54 -9.71 -11.18 0.35
C ALA A 54 -8.41 -10.54 -0.21
N VAL A 55 -8.48 -9.29 -0.67
CA VAL A 55 -7.30 -8.58 -1.19
C VAL A 55 -6.26 -8.31 -0.10
N TRP A 56 -6.70 -7.95 1.12
CA TRP A 56 -5.81 -7.79 2.26
C TRP A 56 -5.09 -9.10 2.61
N GLN A 57 -5.78 -10.24 2.56
CA GLN A 57 -5.20 -11.57 2.77
C GLN A 57 -4.17 -11.90 1.69
N CYS A 58 -4.50 -11.72 0.41
CA CYS A 58 -3.54 -11.95 -0.68
C CYS A 58 -2.28 -11.08 -0.52
N SER A 59 -2.45 -9.80 -0.18
CA SER A 59 -1.33 -8.88 0.03
C SER A 59 -0.43 -9.30 1.19
N ARG A 60 -1.03 -9.83 2.26
CA ARG A 60 -0.31 -10.38 3.40
C ARG A 60 0.54 -11.59 3.01
N ASP A 61 -0.01 -12.49 2.20
CA ASP A 61 0.68 -13.69 1.74
C ASP A 61 1.85 -13.34 0.80
N ASP A 62 1.71 -12.27 0.02
CA ASP A 62 2.78 -11.68 -0.80
C ASP A 62 3.82 -10.87 0.00
N LYS A 63 3.78 -10.94 1.34
CA LYS A 63 4.69 -10.25 2.27
C LYS A 63 4.61 -8.71 2.22
N SER A 64 3.54 -8.16 1.65
CA SER A 64 3.29 -6.72 1.70
C SER A 64 2.95 -6.30 3.13
N LYS A 65 3.31 -5.07 3.49
CA LYS A 65 3.00 -4.53 4.81
C LYS A 65 1.64 -3.84 4.84
N VAL A 66 0.55 -4.61 5.00
CA VAL A 66 -0.82 -4.06 4.92
C VAL A 66 -1.55 -4.17 6.24
N HIS A 67 -2.02 -3.02 6.74
CA HIS A 67 -2.77 -2.87 7.98
C HIS A 67 -4.24 -2.58 7.66
N LEU A 68 -5.17 -3.39 8.15
CA LEU A 68 -6.61 -3.22 7.93
C LEU A 68 -7.29 -2.68 9.19
N SER A 69 -7.94 -1.52 9.08
CA SER A 69 -8.83 -0.96 10.10
C SER A 69 -10.28 -1.13 9.64
N ALA A 70 -11.03 -1.98 10.33
CA ALA A 70 -12.43 -2.24 10.02
C ALA A 70 -13.34 -1.46 10.96
N HIS A 71 -14.39 -0.82 10.45
CA HIS A 71 -15.32 -0.03 11.23
C HIS A 71 -16.73 -0.63 11.20
N PRO A 72 -17.20 -1.25 12.30
CA PRO A 72 -18.44 -2.04 12.32
C PRO A 72 -19.72 -1.30 11.94
N ALA A 73 -19.86 -0.03 12.31
CA ALA A 73 -21.10 0.72 12.15
C ALA A 73 -21.16 1.57 10.88
N LEU A 74 -20.13 1.51 10.03
CA LEU A 74 -19.98 2.47 8.93
C LEU A 74 -20.22 1.83 7.56
N ASP A 75 -20.91 2.59 6.73
CA ASP A 75 -21.09 2.36 5.29
C ASP A 75 -20.01 3.14 4.50
N HIS A 76 -20.13 3.16 3.18
CA HIS A 76 -19.19 3.73 2.22
C HIS A 76 -18.79 5.19 2.48
N SER A 77 -19.78 6.10 2.56
CA SER A 77 -19.48 7.51 2.77
C SER A 77 -19.03 7.79 4.22
N PRO A 78 -19.69 7.24 5.26
CA PRO A 78 -19.30 7.47 6.64
C PRO A 78 -17.89 7.02 6.99
N VAL A 79 -17.39 5.90 6.42
CA VAL A 79 -16.02 5.47 6.69
C VAL A 79 -15.01 6.51 6.20
N VAL A 80 -15.26 7.17 5.07
CA VAL A 80 -14.37 8.21 4.52
C VAL A 80 -14.38 9.48 5.36
N VAL A 81 -15.53 9.87 5.93
CA VAL A 81 -15.71 11.20 6.54
C VAL A 81 -15.68 11.24 8.06
N ALA A 82 -16.05 10.17 8.77
CA ALA A 82 -16.26 10.23 10.22
C ALA A 82 -15.05 9.73 11.05
N PRO A 83 -14.54 8.50 10.90
CA PRO A 83 -13.40 8.02 11.68
C PRO A 83 -12.12 7.79 10.88
N ALA A 84 -12.18 7.62 9.55
CA ALA A 84 -10.96 7.57 8.76
C ALA A 84 -10.11 8.83 8.99
N PRO A 85 -10.65 10.07 8.98
CA PRO A 85 -9.80 11.26 8.98
C PRO A 85 -8.78 11.34 10.12
N PRO A 86 -9.16 11.18 11.39
CA PRO A 86 -8.17 11.23 12.47
C PRO A 86 -7.18 10.05 12.47
N GLU A 87 -7.66 8.84 12.16
CA GLU A 87 -6.81 7.64 12.16
C GLU A 87 -5.78 7.70 11.01
N TRP A 88 -6.21 8.03 9.78
CA TRP A 88 -5.31 8.03 8.62
C TRP A 88 -4.30 9.17 8.73
N LEU A 89 -4.72 10.33 9.26
CA LEU A 89 -3.82 11.46 9.51
C LEU A 89 -2.76 11.10 10.57
N THR A 90 -3.15 10.48 11.68
CA THR A 90 -2.20 10.04 12.72
C THR A 90 -1.24 8.99 12.18
N TRP A 91 -1.75 8.06 11.37
CA TRP A 91 -0.94 7.04 10.73
C TRP A 91 0.07 7.65 9.75
N MET A 92 -0.36 8.62 8.93
CA MET A 92 0.48 9.37 7.99
C MET A 92 1.56 10.18 8.70
N ASP A 93 1.20 10.94 9.73
CA ASP A 93 2.13 11.71 10.55
C ASP A 93 3.25 10.81 11.10
N SER A 94 2.88 9.64 11.62
CA SER A 94 3.85 8.64 12.08
C SER A 94 4.81 8.17 10.98
N ARG A 95 4.36 8.07 9.72
CA ARG A 95 5.24 7.69 8.59
C ARG A 95 6.23 8.81 8.27
N PHE A 96 5.76 10.08 8.26
CA PHE A 96 6.61 11.24 8.01
C PHE A 96 7.60 11.49 9.15
N ALA A 97 7.23 11.20 10.40
CA ALA A 97 8.11 11.23 11.56
C ALA A 97 9.14 10.06 11.59
N GLY A 98 9.11 9.15 10.62
CA GLY A 98 10.03 8.02 10.52
C GLY A 98 9.74 6.88 11.51
N HIS A 99 8.59 6.88 12.19
CA HIS A 99 8.19 5.78 13.04
C HIS A 99 7.93 4.54 12.19
N ARG A 100 8.40 3.36 12.62
CA ARG A 100 8.17 2.09 11.91
C ARG A 100 6.79 1.54 12.25
N THR A 101 6.18 0.77 11.35
CA THR A 101 5.02 -0.05 11.72
C THR A 101 5.51 -1.33 12.42
N SER A 102 4.76 -1.80 13.41
CA SER A 102 5.00 -3.10 14.06
C SER A 102 4.33 -4.22 13.24
N GLY A 103 5.09 -5.29 12.97
CA GLY A 103 4.59 -6.47 12.24
C GLY A 103 4.55 -6.29 10.71
N SER A 104 4.23 -7.39 10.01
CA SER A 104 3.99 -7.36 8.56
C SER A 104 2.55 -7.00 8.24
N CYS A 105 1.56 -7.54 8.94
CA CYS A 105 0.14 -7.22 8.74
C CYS A 105 -0.59 -7.17 10.08
N SER A 106 -1.55 -6.26 10.22
CA SER A 106 -2.45 -6.19 11.38
C SER A 106 -3.89 -5.98 10.94
N ARG A 107 -4.82 -6.41 11.79
CA ARG A 107 -6.25 -6.14 11.63
C ARG A 107 -6.79 -5.58 12.94
N ALA A 108 -7.32 -4.36 12.89
CA ALA A 108 -8.10 -3.74 13.97
C ALA A 108 -9.60 -3.82 13.63
N GLN A 109 -10.44 -3.86 14.66
CA GLN A 109 -11.90 -3.84 14.58
C GLN A 109 -12.45 -2.68 15.40
#